data_AF-A0A2T5I0B0-F1
#
_entry.id   AF-A0A2T5I0B0-F1
#
_cell.length_a   1.000
_cell.length_b   1.000
_cell.length_c   1.000
_cell.angle_alpha   90.00
_cell.angle_beta   90.00
_cell.angle_gamma   90.00
#
_symmetry.space_group_name_H-M   'P 1'
#
loop_
_entity.id
_entity.type
_entity.pdbx_description
1 polymer ?
#
loop_
_entity_poly.entity_id
_entity_poly.type
_entity_poly.pdbx_seq_one_letter_code
_entity_poly.pdbx_strand_id
1 'polypeptide(L)'
;MYFDVKVVNAKNNQIIGCGTDCLSKVATTGTGVALVGTTYFHLPGGSLITRGKTSVQPVLHPTVTPRGLTVTHITGAASDQNSVIGGTGRFASASGKVRLSGMVSMANFAGNVGDPIVFDCLFVVDLD
;
A
#
# COMPACT_ATOMS: atom_id res chain seq x y z
N MET A 1 -9.89 -1.79 -7.28
CA MET A 1 -10.28 -2.27 -5.94
C MET A 1 -9.98 -1.18 -4.94
N TYR A 2 -10.88 -0.94 -3.98
CA TYR A 2 -10.74 0.10 -2.95
C TYR A 2 -10.85 -0.55 -1.57
N PHE A 3 -10.00 -0.15 -0.63
CA PHE A 3 -10.12 -0.56 0.76
C PHE A 3 -9.55 0.50 1.70
N ASP A 4 -10.13 0.59 2.89
CA ASP A 4 -9.71 1.54 3.92
C ASP A 4 -8.82 0.88 4.97
N VAL A 5 -7.82 1.61 5.43
CA VAL A 5 -6.87 1.19 6.45
C VAL A 5 -6.64 2.29 7.49
N LYS A 6 -6.24 1.90 8.70
CA LYS A 6 -5.72 2.85 9.68
C LYS A 6 -4.29 3.23 9.31
N VAL A 7 -3.96 4.51 9.38
CA VAL A 7 -2.58 4.99 9.22
C VAL A 7 -1.97 5.11 10.60
N VAL A 8 -0.89 4.36 10.84
CA VAL A 8 -0.23 4.27 12.13
C VAL A 8 1.18 4.83 12.02
N ASN A 9 1.56 5.68 12.96
CA ASN A 9 2.94 6.16 13.08
C ASN A 9 3.84 5.03 13.57
N ALA A 10 4.77 4.59 12.73
CA ALA A 10 5.67 3.48 13.03
C ALA A 10 6.61 3.71 14.23
N LYS A 11 6.85 4.96 14.65
CA LYS A 11 7.73 5.28 15.79
C LYS A 11 7.05 5.08 17.15
N ASN A 12 5.75 5.31 17.23
CA ASN A 12 5.04 5.37 18.52
C ASN A 12 3.67 4.63 18.52
N ASN A 13 3.33 3.93 17.43
CA ASN A 13 2.09 3.19 17.24
C ASN A 13 0.79 3.99 17.38
N GLN A 14 0.86 5.32 17.34
CA GLN A 14 -0.34 6.15 17.36
C GLN A 14 -1.03 6.13 16.00
N ILE A 15 -2.35 5.99 16.01
CA ILE A 15 -3.16 6.21 14.81
C ILE A 15 -3.12 7.70 14.49
N ILE A 16 -2.67 8.03 13.28
CA ILE A 16 -2.52 9.42 12.82
C ILE A 16 -3.50 9.78 11.70
N GLY A 17 -4.40 8.86 11.34
CA GLY A 17 -5.43 9.08 10.33
C GLY A 17 -5.95 7.78 9.75
N CYS A 18 -6.62 7.88 8.62
CA CYS A 18 -7.03 6.76 7.78
C CYS A 18 -6.45 6.90 6.37
N GLY A 19 -6.40 5.78 5.65
CA GLY A 19 -5.95 5.73 4.28
C GLY A 19 -6.96 4.96 3.44
N THR A 20 -7.25 5.45 2.24
CA THR A 20 -7.98 4.68 1.22
C THR A 20 -6.98 4.28 0.16
N ASP A 21 -6.81 2.98 -0.06
CA ASP A 21 -5.93 2.46 -1.11
C ASP A 21 -6.74 1.98 -2.31
N CYS A 22 -6.27 2.34 -3.50
CA CYS A 22 -6.96 2.15 -4.77
C CYS A 22 -6.05 1.42 -5.75
N LEU A 23 -6.34 0.14 -5.99
CA LEU A 23 -5.56 -0.69 -6.92
C LEU A 23 -6.21 -0.69 -8.30
N SER A 24 -5.39 -0.44 -9.32
CA SER A 24 -5.80 -0.33 -10.72
C SER A 24 -4.73 -0.92 -11.66
N LYS A 25 -5.03 -1.02 -12.96
CA LYS A 25 -4.11 -1.51 -14.00
C LYS A 25 -3.41 -2.82 -13.62
N VAL A 26 -4.19 -3.75 -13.08
CA VAL A 26 -3.72 -5.06 -12.64
C VAL A 26 -3.40 -5.90 -13.87
N ALA A 27 -2.17 -6.41 -13.94
CA ALA A 27 -1.70 -7.27 -15.02
C ALA A 27 -0.85 -8.41 -14.45
N THR A 28 -1.06 -9.63 -14.92
CA THR A 28 -0.18 -10.75 -14.59
C THR A 28 1.19 -10.55 -15.23
N THR A 29 2.27 -10.90 -14.52
CA THR A 29 3.64 -10.78 -15.01
C THR A 29 4.49 -11.92 -14.44
N GLY A 30 4.77 -12.93 -15.27
CA GLY A 30 5.43 -14.15 -14.83
C GLY A 30 4.59 -14.86 -13.76
N THR A 31 5.19 -15.16 -12.62
CA THR A 31 4.53 -15.76 -11.45
C THR A 31 3.82 -14.75 -10.55
N GLY A 32 3.89 -13.45 -10.88
CA GLY A 32 3.39 -12.37 -10.05
C GLY A 32 2.38 -11.48 -10.75
N VAL A 33 2.12 -10.33 -10.14
CA VAL A 33 1.18 -9.31 -10.60
C VAL A 33 1.85 -7.95 -10.54
N ALA A 34 1.72 -7.17 -11.62
CA ALA A 34 2.02 -5.75 -11.64
C ALA A 34 0.71 -4.97 -11.50
N LEU A 35 0.72 -3.90 -10.70
CA LEU A 35 -0.44 -3.02 -10.53
C LEU A 35 -0.02 -1.58 -10.24
N VAL A 36 -0.97 -0.65 -10.33
CA VAL A 36 -0.80 0.74 -9.88
C VAL A 36 -1.63 0.95 -8.62
N GLY A 37 -0.96 1.25 -7.51
CA GLY A 37 -1.56 1.65 -6.25
C GLY A 37 -1.66 3.18 -6.17
N THR A 38 -2.83 3.68 -5.80
CA THR A 38 -3.03 5.09 -5.43
C THR A 38 -3.56 5.13 -4.01
N THR A 39 -2.83 5.75 -3.10
CA THR A 39 -3.20 5.81 -1.69
C THR A 39 -3.52 7.24 -1.29
N TYR A 40 -4.71 7.42 -0.72
CA TYR A 40 -5.21 8.67 -0.17
C TYR A 40 -5.03 8.63 1.33
N PHE A 41 -4.06 9.37 1.87
CA PHE A 41 -3.86 9.51 3.30
C PHE A 41 -4.70 10.68 3.81
N HIS A 42 -5.64 10.43 4.72
CA HIS A 42 -6.46 11.44 5.38
C HIS A 42 -5.89 11.69 6.78
N LEU A 43 -5.16 12.78 6.94
CA LEU A 43 -4.46 13.14 8.17
C LEU A 43 -5.05 14.43 8.77
N PRO A 44 -4.86 14.70 10.09
CA PRO A 44 -5.44 15.88 10.75
C PRO A 44 -5.12 17.24 10.10
N GLY A 45 -4.01 17.35 9.37
CA GLY A 45 -3.60 18.59 8.69
C GLY A 45 -3.98 18.68 7.21
N GLY A 46 -4.69 17.70 6.67
CA GLY A 46 -5.05 17.62 5.25
C GLY A 46 -4.86 16.22 4.67
N SER A 47 -5.20 16.06 3.40
CA SER A 47 -5.02 14.80 2.68
C SER A 47 -3.75 14.81 1.83
N LEU A 48 -3.08 13.67 1.73
CA LEU A 48 -1.94 13.45 0.84
C LEU A 48 -2.28 12.30 -0.11
N ILE A 49 -2.09 12.50 -1.40
CA ILE A 49 -2.40 11.50 -2.43
C ILE A 49 -1.10 11.06 -3.07
N THR A 50 -0.84 9.76 -3.02
CA THR A 50 0.37 9.15 -3.58
C THR A 50 0.01 8.11 -4.63
N ARG A 51 0.89 7.88 -5.60
CA ARG A 51 0.73 6.85 -6.62
C ARG A 51 2.04 6.17 -6.93
N GLY A 52 2.01 4.84 -6.97
CA GLY A 52 3.17 4.00 -7.27
C GLY A 52 2.84 2.81 -8.17
N LYS A 53 3.86 2.34 -8.91
CA LYS A 53 3.83 1.04 -9.58
C LYS A 53 4.28 -0.03 -8.59
N THR A 54 3.42 -1.01 -8.34
CA THR A 54 3.64 -2.04 -7.33
C THR A 54 3.80 -3.39 -8.00
N SER A 55 4.83 -4.11 -7.57
CA SER A 55 5.04 -5.52 -7.89
C SER A 55 4.49 -6.38 -6.75
N VAL A 56 3.79 -7.46 -7.09
CA VAL A 56 3.31 -8.49 -6.18
C VAL A 56 3.92 -9.81 -6.62
N GLN A 57 4.65 -10.48 -5.74
CA GLN A 57 5.33 -11.74 -6.06
C GLN A 57 5.08 -12.80 -4.99
N PRO A 58 4.97 -14.09 -5.35
CA PRO A 58 4.85 -15.17 -4.37
C PRO A 58 6.02 -15.17 -3.40
N VAL A 59 5.76 -15.55 -2.15
CA VAL A 59 6.84 -15.84 -1.20
C VAL A 59 7.64 -17.05 -1.65
N LEU A 60 8.95 -17.03 -1.45
CA LEU A 60 9.84 -18.16 -1.75
C LEU A 60 10.11 -19.06 -0.53
N HIS A 61 9.69 -18.61 0.65
CA HIS A 61 9.81 -19.33 1.92
C HIS A 61 8.49 -19.25 2.69
N PRO A 62 8.16 -20.26 3.53
CA PRO A 62 7.04 -20.18 4.44
C PRO A 62 7.10 -18.88 5.26
N THR A 63 6.09 -18.03 5.10
CA THR A 63 6.05 -16.70 5.70
C THR A 63 4.76 -16.57 6.49
N VAL A 64 4.87 -16.24 7.78
CA VAL A 64 3.73 -16.11 8.70
C VAL A 64 3.91 -14.84 9.51
N THR A 65 2.86 -14.04 9.66
CA THR A 65 2.92 -12.82 10.48
C THR A 65 2.99 -13.18 11.97
N PRO A 66 3.40 -12.24 12.86
CA PRO A 66 3.37 -12.48 14.31
C PRO A 66 1.99 -12.86 14.88
N ARG A 67 0.90 -12.63 14.12
CA ARG A 67 -0.47 -13.00 14.49
C ARG A 67 -0.92 -14.35 13.88
N GLY A 68 -0.02 -15.09 13.25
CA GLY A 68 -0.31 -16.42 12.69
C GLY A 68 -0.91 -16.41 11.28
N LEU A 69 -0.98 -15.27 10.59
CA LEU A 69 -1.51 -15.21 9.23
C LEU A 69 -0.49 -15.75 8.23
N THR A 70 -0.87 -16.75 7.44
CA THR A 70 -0.04 -17.25 6.33
C THR A 70 0.03 -16.21 5.20
N VAL A 71 1.23 -15.80 4.85
CA VAL A 71 1.52 -14.85 3.76
C VAL A 71 1.87 -15.64 2.51
N THR A 72 1.19 -15.30 1.42
CA THR A 72 1.38 -15.96 0.11
C THR A 72 2.22 -15.13 -0.85
N HIS A 73 2.20 -13.80 -0.68
CA HIS A 73 2.83 -12.86 -1.60
C HIS A 73 3.45 -11.68 -0.83
N ILE A 74 4.50 -11.10 -1.40
CA ILE A 74 5.11 -9.84 -0.95
C ILE A 74 4.81 -8.76 -1.99
N THR A 75 4.54 -7.54 -1.52
CA THR A 75 4.37 -6.36 -2.35
C THR A 75 5.55 -5.42 -2.20
N GLY A 76 5.95 -4.79 -3.29
CA GLY A 76 7.02 -3.80 -3.30
C GLY A 76 6.78 -2.72 -4.33
N ALA A 77 6.98 -1.46 -3.92
CA ALA A 77 7.03 -0.31 -4.82
C ALA A 77 8.10 0.66 -4.32
N ALA A 78 8.93 1.17 -5.22
CA ALA A 78 9.84 2.26 -4.96
C ALA A 78 10.08 3.03 -6.26
N SER A 79 10.29 4.33 -6.14
CA SER A 79 10.61 5.21 -7.25
C SER A 79 11.55 6.32 -6.75
N ASP A 80 12.49 6.73 -7.59
CA ASP A 80 13.29 7.94 -7.38
C ASP A 80 12.58 9.20 -7.87
N GLN A 81 11.43 9.06 -8.52
CA GLN A 81 10.59 10.14 -9.02
C GLN A 81 9.52 10.56 -8.01
N ASN A 82 9.02 11.80 -8.18
CA ASN A 82 7.88 12.28 -7.40
C ASN A 82 6.69 11.33 -7.54
N SER A 83 6.20 10.86 -6.40
CA SER A 83 5.09 9.93 -6.26
C SER A 83 3.87 10.60 -5.62
N VAL A 84 3.98 11.86 -5.17
CA VAL A 84 2.86 12.66 -4.70
C VAL A 84 2.14 13.27 -5.90
N ILE A 85 0.85 13.00 -6.01
CA ILE A 85 0.02 13.45 -7.15
C ILE A 85 -1.03 14.49 -6.74
N GLY A 86 -1.09 14.84 -5.45
CA GLY A 86 -1.95 15.89 -4.94
C GLY A 86 -2.02 15.88 -3.42
N GLY A 87 -2.56 16.96 -2.86
CA GLY A 87 -2.82 17.07 -1.44
C GLY A 87 -3.70 18.26 -1.10
N THR A 88 -4.10 18.35 0.15
CA THR A 88 -4.87 19.47 0.71
C THR A 88 -4.27 19.94 2.03
N GLY A 89 -4.68 21.12 2.49
CA GLY A 89 -4.20 21.69 3.75
C GLY A 89 -2.68 21.82 3.74
N ARG A 90 -2.01 21.24 4.74
CA ARG A 90 -0.54 21.27 4.85
C ARG A 90 0.20 20.57 3.69
N PHE A 91 -0.50 19.80 2.86
CA PHE A 91 0.06 19.05 1.75
C PHE A 91 -0.30 19.61 0.36
N ALA A 92 -0.95 20.79 0.29
CA ALA A 92 -1.49 21.34 -0.96
C ALA A 92 -0.47 21.45 -2.11
N SER A 93 0.81 21.63 -1.78
CA SER A 93 1.92 21.72 -2.75
C SER A 93 3.04 20.72 -2.47
N ALA A 94 2.74 19.63 -1.75
CA ALA A 94 3.75 18.65 -1.40
C ALA A 94 4.24 17.88 -2.65
N SER A 95 5.55 17.68 -2.73
CA SER A 95 6.20 16.70 -3.59
C SER A 95 6.98 15.73 -2.70
N GLY A 96 7.26 14.54 -3.23
CA GLY A 96 8.03 13.58 -2.46
C GLY A 96 8.09 12.19 -3.08
N LYS A 97 8.93 11.34 -2.48
CA LYS A 97 9.16 9.96 -2.88
C LYS A 97 8.44 9.02 -1.93
N VAL A 98 7.91 7.93 -2.48
CA VAL A 98 7.15 6.96 -1.71
C VAL A 98 7.70 5.57 -1.95
N ARG A 99 7.89 4.84 -0.85
CA ARG A 99 8.23 3.43 -0.85
C ARG A 99 7.16 2.64 -0.13
N LEU A 100 6.77 1.52 -0.73
CA LEU A 100 5.89 0.51 -0.18
C LEU A 100 6.67 -0.80 -0.02
N SER A 101 6.50 -1.44 1.13
CA SER A 101 6.83 -2.84 1.33
C SER A 101 5.68 -3.49 2.08
N GLY A 102 5.14 -4.61 1.58
CA GLY A 102 4.02 -5.25 2.25
C GLY A 102 3.97 -6.75 2.09
N MET A 103 3.11 -7.35 2.89
CA MET A 103 2.77 -8.77 2.89
C MET A 103 1.30 -8.91 2.55
N VAL A 104 0.98 -9.92 1.72
CA VAL A 104 -0.38 -10.20 1.28
C VAL A 104 -0.70 -11.68 1.42
N SER A 105 -1.84 -11.96 2.03
CA SER A 105 -2.46 -13.28 1.96
C SER A 105 -3.56 -13.27 0.88
N MET A 106 -3.33 -14.05 -0.17
CA MET A 106 -4.26 -14.32 -1.27
C MET A 106 -4.84 -15.73 -1.17
N ALA A 107 -4.65 -16.43 -0.05
CA ALA A 107 -5.06 -17.83 0.12
C ALA A 107 -6.57 -18.05 -0.12
N ASN A 108 -7.39 -17.04 0.14
CA ASN A 108 -8.84 -17.07 -0.04
C ASN A 108 -9.31 -16.05 -1.09
N PHE A 109 -8.42 -15.60 -1.99
CA PHE A 109 -8.73 -14.61 -3.01
C PHE A 109 -8.78 -15.28 -4.40
N ALA A 110 -9.99 -15.44 -4.95
CA ALA A 110 -10.21 -15.97 -6.29
C ALA A 110 -10.49 -14.85 -7.33
N GLY A 111 -10.50 -13.59 -6.89
CA GLY A 111 -10.73 -12.43 -7.76
C GLY A 111 -12.21 -12.06 -7.94
N ASN A 112 -13.13 -12.67 -7.18
CA ASN A 112 -14.54 -12.33 -7.18
C ASN A 112 -14.81 -11.13 -6.27
N VAL A 113 -15.93 -10.43 -6.54
CA VAL A 113 -16.38 -9.33 -5.67
C VAL A 113 -16.71 -9.90 -4.28
N GLY A 114 -16.07 -9.34 -3.25
CA GLY A 114 -16.26 -9.77 -1.86
C GLY A 114 -15.22 -10.76 -1.36
N ASP A 115 -14.34 -11.27 -2.22
CA ASP A 115 -13.27 -12.17 -1.80
C ASP A 115 -12.32 -11.49 -0.80
N PRO A 116 -11.99 -12.14 0.33
CA PRO A 116 -11.14 -11.54 1.35
C PRO A 116 -9.68 -11.50 0.89
N ILE A 117 -9.06 -10.33 1.04
CA ILE A 117 -7.63 -10.12 0.87
C ILE A 117 -7.11 -9.33 2.07
N VAL A 118 -5.97 -9.76 2.63
CA VAL A 118 -5.39 -9.12 3.82
C VAL A 118 -4.03 -8.54 3.46
N PHE A 119 -3.88 -7.25 3.72
CA PHE A 119 -2.65 -6.48 3.50
C PHE A 119 -2.01 -6.10 4.84
N ASP A 120 -0.70 -6.29 4.93
CA ASP A 120 0.14 -5.76 6.01
C ASP A 120 1.28 -4.99 5.34
N CYS A 121 1.11 -3.67 5.20
CA CYS A 121 1.98 -2.81 4.40
C CYS A 121 2.63 -1.72 5.24
N LEU A 122 3.92 -1.51 5.00
CA LEU A 122 4.69 -0.37 5.46
C LEU A 122 4.82 0.64 4.31
N PHE A 123 4.41 1.87 4.58
CA PHE A 123 4.60 3.01 3.69
C PHE A 123 5.62 3.96 4.31
N VAL A 124 6.60 4.35 3.50
CA VAL A 124 7.54 5.43 3.80
C VAL A 124 7.28 6.54 2.80
N VAL A 125 6.90 7.71 3.31
CA VAL A 125 6.68 8.92 2.52
C VAL A 125 7.73 9.93 2.93
N ASP A 126 8.58 10.31 1.99
CA ASP A 126 9.63 11.30 2.15
C ASP A 126 9.22 12.55 1.36
N LEU A 127 8.90 13.63 2.06
CA LEU A 127 8.41 14.89 1.47
C LEU A 127 9.57 15.88 1.36
N ASP A 128 9.57 16.66 0.28
CA ASP A 128 10.58 17.71 0.02
C ASP A 128 10.32 18.99 0.85
#